data_AF-X0Z7K0-F1
#
_entry.id   AF-X0Z7K0-F1
#
_cell.length_a   1.000
_cell.length_b   1.000
_cell.length_c   1.000
_cell.angle_alpha   90.00
_cell.angle_beta   90.00
_cell.angle_gamma   90.00
#
_symmetry.space_group_name_H-M   'P 1'
#
loop_
_entity.id
_entity.type
_entity.pdbx_description
1 polymer ?
#
loop_
_entity_poly.entity_id
_entity_poly.type
_entity_poly.pdbx_seq_one_letter_code
_entity_poly.pdbx_strand_id
1 'polypeptide(L)' 'MEEWLAGFVSADGTVGTDITKNQLHRIGYRMKPYIRIFQTVTPKNLAGFFEGDGCIIASITKKTNYYILNPKTSIAQ' A
#
# COMPACT_ATOMS: atom_id res chain seq x y z
N MET A 1 -6.46 15.11 12.34
CA MET A 1 -6.35 13.64 12.21
C MET A 1 -7.06 13.30 10.92
N GLU A 2 -6.40 12.64 9.97
CA GLU A 2 -6.94 12.40 8.62
C GLU A 2 -7.93 11.23 8.61
N GLU A 3 -9.11 11.47 9.16
CA GLU A 3 -10.20 10.48 9.26
C GLU A 3 -10.66 9.97 7.88
N TRP A 4 -10.51 10.80 6.84
CA TRP A 4 -10.87 10.43 5.47
C TRP A 4 -9.98 9.30 4.94
N LEU A 5 -8.68 9.30 5.26
CA LEU A 5 -7.73 8.27 4.81
C LEU A 5 -8.06 6.92 5.43
N ALA A 6 -8.38 6.92 6.73
CA ALA A 6 -8.83 5.72 7.43
C ALA A 6 -10.14 5.18 6.82
N GLY A 7 -11.10 6.06 6.52
CA GLY A 7 -12.34 5.68 5.84
C GLY A 7 -12.09 5.12 4.43
N PHE A 8 -11.18 5.74 3.68
CA PHE A 8 -10.81 5.29 2.33
C PHE A 8 -10.11 3.93 2.34
N VAL A 9 -9.14 3.72 3.24
CA VAL A 9 -8.48 2.42 3.43
C VAL A 9 -9.47 1.37 3.96
N SER A 10 -10.45 1.75 4.78
CA SER A 10 -11.49 0.83 5.23
C SER A 10 -12.43 0.40 4.10
N ALA A 11 -12.62 1.22 3.07
CA ALA A 11 -13.48 0.92 1.93
C ALA A 11 -12.76 0.09 0.86
N ASP A 12 -11.57 0.53 0.42
CA ASP A 12 -10.89 -0.01 -0.75
C ASP A 12 -9.48 -0.57 -0.45
N GLY A 13 -9.08 -0.52 0.82
CA GLY A 13 -7.78 -0.95 1.28
C GLY A 13 -7.73 -2.41 1.71
N THR A 14 -6.52 -2.95 1.74
CA THR A 14 -6.20 -4.25 2.33
C THR A 14 -4.92 -4.11 3.13
N VAL A 15 -4.98 -4.54 4.38
CA VAL A 15 -3.82 -4.68 5.26
C VAL A 15 -3.50 -6.16 5.37
N GLY A 16 -2.26 -6.53 5.10
CA GLY A 16 -1.87 -7.94 5.05
C GLY A 16 -0.38 -8.17 5.22
N THR A 17 0.03 -9.42 5.08
CA THR A 17 1.44 -9.82 5.08
C THR A 17 1.65 -10.90 4.03
N ASP A 18 2.60 -10.67 3.11
CA ASP A 18 3.05 -11.71 2.21
C ASP A 18 4.02 -12.63 2.97
N ILE A 19 3.73 -13.92 3.01
CA ILE A 19 4.61 -14.95 3.58
C ILE A 19 5.15 -15.77 2.43
N THR A 20 6.46 -15.68 2.17
CA THR A 20 7.11 -16.42 1.08
C THR A 20 8.16 -17.35 1.64
N LYS A 21 8.17 -18.62 1.20
CA LYS A 21 9.27 -19.55 1.52
C LYS A 21 10.57 -18.95 0.99
N ASN A 22 11.56 -18.85 1.87
CA ASN A 22 12.89 -18.39 1.53
C ASN A 22 13.89 -19.02 2.49
N GLN A 23 14.64 -20.01 1.99
CA GLN A 23 15.60 -20.79 2.76
C GLN A 23 16.83 -19.99 3.22
N LEU A 24 17.01 -18.76 2.70
CA LEU A 24 18.07 -17.85 3.16
C LEU A 24 17.74 -17.21 4.52
N HIS A 25 16.49 -17.23 4.97
CA HIS A 25 16.11 -16.73 6.29
C HIS A 25 16.15 -17.86 7.33
N ARG A 26 16.52 -17.53 8.56
CA ARG A 26 16.68 -18.47 9.69
C ARG A 26 15.46 -19.37 9.93
N ILE A 27 14.25 -18.87 9.68
CA ILE A 27 12.99 -19.61 9.86
C ILE A 27 12.48 -20.28 8.57
N GLY A 28 13.19 -20.13 7.45
CA GLY A 28 12.79 -20.63 6.13
C GLY A 28 11.71 -19.81 5.43
N TYR A 29 11.30 -18.68 5.99
CA TYR A 29 10.27 -17.79 5.45
C TYR A 29 10.68 -16.32 5.52
N ARG A 30 10.23 -15.55 4.54
CA ARG A 30 10.25 -14.08 4.54
C ARG A 30 8.83 -13.58 4.76
N MET A 31 8.66 -12.73 5.76
CA MET A 31 7.41 -12.01 6.00
C MET A 31 7.55 -10.57 5.52
N LYS A 32 6.58 -10.07 4.77
CA LYS A 32 6.55 -8.68 4.30
C LYS A 32 5.15 -8.08 4.55
N PRO A 33 4.96 -7.29 5.62
CA PRO A 33 3.71 -6.59 5.84
C PRO A 33 3.47 -5.56 4.74
N TYR A 34 2.19 -5.33 4.40
CA TYR A 34 1.79 -4.35 3.41
C TYR A 34 0.44 -3.72 3.74
N ILE A 35 0.25 -2.52 3.22
CA ILE A 35 -1.06 -1.92 2.97
C ILE A 35 -1.15 -1.74 1.46
N ARG A 36 -2.29 -2.10 0.86
CA ARG A 36 -2.55 -1.95 -0.58
C ARG A 36 -3.92 -1.35 -0.76
N ILE A 37 -4.05 -0.39 -1.68
CA ILE A 37 -5.36 0.16 -2.07
C ILE A 37 -5.59 -0.21 -3.53
N PHE A 38 -6.75 -0.78 -3.81
CA PHE A 38 -7.14 -1.22 -5.16
C PHE A 38 -8.07 -0.19 -5.78
N GLN A 39 -7.72 0.34 -6.95
CA GLN A 39 -8.51 1.38 -7.62
C GLN A 39 -8.64 1.08 -9.12
N THR A 40 -9.84 1.15 -9.68
CA THR A 40 -10.08 0.93 -11.12
C THR A 40 -9.81 2.19 -11.95
N VAL A 41 -9.88 3.36 -11.32
CA VAL A 41 -9.62 4.67 -11.96
C VAL A 41 -8.12 4.99 -12.01
N THR A 42 -7.72 5.77 -13.03
CA THR A 42 -6.32 6.14 -13.20
C THR A 42 -5.86 7.03 -12.03
N PRO A 43 -4.78 6.68 -11.31
CA PRO A 43 -4.42 7.32 -10.05
C PRO A 43 -3.69 8.65 -10.20
N LYS A 44 -3.66 9.27 -11.39
CA LYS A 44 -3.00 10.56 -11.61
C LYS A 44 -3.53 11.67 -10.68
N ASN A 45 -4.80 11.59 -10.29
CA ASN A 45 -5.41 12.52 -9.32
C ASN A 45 -5.32 12.03 -7.87
N LEU A 46 -5.10 10.73 -7.65
CA LEU A 46 -5.05 10.13 -6.31
C LEU A 46 -3.66 10.24 -5.70
N ALA A 47 -2.59 10.06 -6.50
CA ALA A 47 -1.21 10.12 -6.00
C ALA A 47 -0.87 11.48 -5.37
N GLY A 48 -1.23 12.57 -6.03
CA GLY A 48 -1.06 13.93 -5.49
C GLY A 48 -1.96 14.22 -4.28
N PHE A 49 -3.08 13.50 -4.14
CA PHE A 49 -3.98 13.62 -2.99
C PHE A 49 -3.35 13.00 -1.73
N PHE A 50 -2.73 11.82 -1.86
CA PHE A 50 -2.00 11.19 -0.74
C PHE A 50 -0.73 11.97 -0.36
N GLU A 51 0.02 12.48 -1.34
CA GLU A 51 1.23 13.27 -1.07
C GLU A 51 0.93 14.59 -0.34
N GLY A 52 -0.21 15.23 -0.63
CA GLY A 52 -0.65 16.45 0.05
C GLY A 52 -0.99 16.26 1.53
N ASP A 53 -1.43 15.05 1.90
CA ASP A 53 -1.86 14.67 3.25
C ASP A 53 -0.76 13.91 4.02
N GLY A 54 0.51 14.09 3.64
CA GLY A 54 1.64 13.46 4.34
C GLY A 54 1.70 11.92 4.19
N CYS A 55 0.83 11.31 3.39
CA CYS A 55 0.86 9.90 3.04
C CYS A 55 1.76 9.71 1.82
N ILE A 56 3.00 9.26 2.04
CA ILE A 56 3.93 9.02 0.94
C ILE A 56 3.55 7.72 0.23
N ILE A 57 3.09 7.80 -1.02
CA ILE A 57 2.90 6.63 -1.88
C ILE A 57 4.27 6.20 -2.42
N ALA A 58 4.76 5.05 -1.97
CA ALA A 58 6.07 4.54 -2.40
C ALA A 58 6.06 4.02 -3.84
N SER A 59 4.95 3.45 -4.29
CA SER A 59 4.80 3.03 -5.69
C SER A 59 3.35 2.80 -6.09
N ILE A 60 3.08 2.95 -7.38
CA ILE A 60 1.81 2.61 -8.01
C ILE A 60 2.06 1.49 -9.02
N THR A 61 1.36 0.37 -8.89
CA THR A 61 1.45 -0.76 -9.81
C THR A 61 0.18 -0.87 -10.63
N LYS A 62 0.26 -0.77 -11.96
CA LYS A 62 -0.87 -1.06 -12.85
C LYS A 62 -1.01 -2.57 -13.05
N LYS A 63 -2.22 -3.08 -12.85
CA LYS A 63 -2.68 -4.42 -13.26
C LYS A 63 -3.67 -4.26 -14.41
N THR A 64 -4.10 -5.36 -15.02
CA THR A 64 -4.93 -5.36 -16.23
C THR A 64 -6.14 -4.42 -16.12
N ASN A 65 -6.84 -4.44 -14.96
CA ASN A 65 -8.09 -3.70 -14.76
C ASN A 65 -8.08 -2.74 -13.56
N TYR A 66 -6.95 -2.61 -12.85
CA TYR A 66 -6.88 -1.81 -11.62
C TYR A 66 -5.45 -1.37 -11.31
N TYR A 67 -5.31 -0.48 -10.35
CA TYR A 67 -4.07 0.05 -9.81
C TYR A 67 -3.93 -0.36 -8.35
N ILE A 68 -2.71 -0.70 -7.96
CA ILE A 68 -2.34 -0.96 -6.57
C ILE A 68 -1.50 0.22 -6.11
N LEU A 69 -1.98 0.95 -5.12
CA LEU A 69 -1.19 1.97 -4.43
C LEU A 69 -0.50 1.32 -3.24
N ASN A 70 0.83 1.40 -3.22
CA ASN A 70 1.66 0.89 -2.13
C ASN A 70 2.18 2.09 -1.33
N PRO A 71 1.54 2.45 -0.20
CA PRO A 71 2.07 3.46 0.71
C PRO A 71 3.45 3.04 1.24
N LYS A 72 4.29 4.02 1.53
CA LYS A 72 5.59 3.83 2.16
C LYS A 72 5.35 3.36 3.59
N THR A 73 5.84 2.17 3.92
CA THR A 73 5.66 1.58 5.26
C THR A 73 6.68 2.09 6.28
N SER A 74 7.64 2.94 5.89
CA SER A 74 8.57 3.57 6.82
C SER A 74 8.02 4.91 7.29
N ILE A 75 7.54 4.94 8.53
CA ILE A 75 7.52 6.18 9.31
C ILE A 75 8.98 6.34 9.78
N ALA A 76 9.70 7.35 9.30
CA ALA A 76 10.96 7.72 9.95
C ALA A 76 10.60 8.12 11.39
N GLN A 77 11.14 7.39 12.37
CA GLN A 77 11.09 7.80 13.77
C GLN A 77 11.97 9.02 13.99
#